data_AF-A0A840Q9J8-F1
#
_entry.id   AF-A0A840Q9J8-F1
#
_cell.length_a   1.000
_cell.length_b   1.000
_cell.length_c   1.000
_cell.angle_alpha   90.00
_cell.angle_beta   90.00
_cell.angle_gamma   90.00
#
_symmetry.space_group_name_H-M   'P 1'
#
loop_
_entity.id
_entity.type
_entity.pdbx_description
1 polymer ?
#
loop_
_entity_poly.entity_id
_entity_poly.type
_entity_poly.pdbx_seq_one_letter_code
_entity_poly.pdbx_strand_id
1 'polypeptide(L)'
;MPAPDINEIDESVGITPHSYHYIRVVQINGRTVRVRIRRDISAHHSFAVSEVLTEKRTWTHLTEDCPANWITTTPPPSPAIIAPTVLGGLAQRLIHRSAEILTVPPDNDQPPTARQSHH
;
A
#
# COMPACT_ATOMS: atom_id res chain seq x y z
N MET A 1 -11.54 18.15 3.43
CA MET A 1 -10.24 17.85 4.06
C MET A 1 -9.14 18.28 3.12
N PRO A 2 -7.99 18.81 3.58
CA PRO A 2 -6.86 19.07 2.69
C PRO A 2 -6.40 17.76 2.05
N ALA A 3 -5.91 17.83 0.81
CA ALA A 3 -5.31 16.67 0.15
C ALA A 3 -4.12 16.16 0.98
N PRO A 4 -3.89 14.83 1.04
CA PRO A 4 -2.74 14.30 1.76
C PRO A 4 -1.45 14.81 1.13
N ASP A 5 -0.48 15.17 1.97
CA ASP A 5 0.86 15.51 1.51
C ASP A 5 1.60 14.21 1.18
N ILE A 6 1.86 13.99 -0.10
CA ILE A 6 2.49 12.77 -0.64
C ILE A 6 3.77 13.16 -1.35
N ASN A 7 4.90 12.67 -0.84
CA ASN A 7 6.22 12.88 -1.44
C ASN A 7 6.85 11.55 -1.84
N GLU A 8 7.48 11.49 -3.02
CA GLU A 8 8.19 10.30 -3.48
C GLU A 8 9.56 10.20 -2.78
N ILE A 9 9.90 9.01 -2.27
CA ILE A 9 11.20 8.74 -1.65
C ILE A 9 12.07 7.87 -2.56
N ASP A 10 11.52 6.74 -3.00
CA ASP A 10 12.27 5.73 -3.75
C ASP A 10 11.34 4.91 -4.65
N GLU A 11 11.92 4.38 -5.73
CA GLU A 11 11.23 3.53 -6.69
C GLU A 11 12.16 2.38 -7.10
N SER A 12 11.63 1.16 -7.10
CA SER A 12 12.39 -0.02 -7.50
C SER A 12 11.55 -0.99 -8.34
N VAL A 13 12.21 -1.58 -9.33
CA VAL A 13 11.61 -2.51 -10.30
C VAL A 13 12.46 -3.76 -10.40
N GLY A 14 11.82 -4.87 -10.73
CA GLY A 14 12.54 -6.09 -11.06
C GLY A 14 11.70 -7.04 -11.90
N ILE A 15 12.35 -7.73 -12.82
CA ILE A 15 11.72 -8.64 -13.78
C ILE A 15 12.51 -9.94 -13.78
N THR A 16 11.79 -11.04 -13.77
CA THR A 16 12.30 -12.40 -13.96
C THR A 16 11.46 -13.09 -15.03
N PRO A 17 11.87 -14.26 -15.54
CA PRO A 17 11.05 -15.03 -16.49
C PRO A 17 9.65 -15.40 -15.97
N HIS A 18 9.44 -15.38 -14.65
CA HIS A 18 8.21 -15.84 -14.01
C HIS A 18 7.46 -14.76 -13.23
N SER A 19 8.04 -13.57 -13.10
CA SER A 19 7.40 -12.50 -12.33
C SER A 19 7.96 -11.14 -12.69
N TYR A 20 7.20 -10.11 -12.39
CA TYR A 20 7.73 -8.76 -12.28
C TYR A 20 7.18 -8.09 -11.04
N HIS A 21 7.95 -7.19 -10.46
CA HIS A 21 7.56 -6.45 -9.28
C HIS A 21 7.82 -4.96 -9.44
N TYR A 22 7.03 -4.20 -8.72
CA TYR A 22 7.13 -2.76 -8.62
C TYR A 22 6.99 -2.34 -7.16
N ILE A 23 7.97 -1.60 -6.67
CA ILE A 23 8.03 -1.09 -5.31
C ILE A 23 8.09 0.43 -5.39
N ARG A 24 7.22 1.10 -4.65
CA ARG A 24 7.29 2.55 -4.43
C ARG A 24 7.37 2.82 -2.95
N VAL A 25 8.24 3.73 -2.55
CA VAL A 25 8.33 4.24 -1.19
C VAL A 25 7.98 5.71 -1.24
N VAL A 26 6.97 6.09 -0.46
CA VAL A 26 6.46 7.46 -0.39
C VAL A 26 6.38 7.91 1.07
N GLN A 27 6.41 9.21 1.29
CA GLN A 27 6.02 9.81 2.56
C GLN A 27 4.58 10.30 2.44
N ILE A 28 3.73 9.94 3.39
CA ILE A 28 2.33 10.40 3.48
C ILE A 28 2.14 11.06 4.84
N ASN A 29 1.87 12.37 4.88
CA ASN A 29 1.71 13.13 6.12
C ASN A 29 2.84 12.85 7.14
N GLY A 30 4.10 12.82 6.66
CA GLY A 30 5.28 12.53 7.48
C GLY A 30 5.56 11.03 7.75
N ARG A 31 4.63 10.12 7.44
CA ARG A 31 4.79 8.67 7.64
C ARG A 31 5.33 7.99 6.37
N THR A 32 6.39 7.20 6.49
CA THR A 32 6.92 6.45 5.34
C THR A 32 6.04 5.24 5.05
N VAL A 33 5.59 5.11 3.80
CA VAL A 33 4.77 4.02 3.29
C VAL A 33 5.50 3.36 2.13
N ARG A 34 5.50 2.03 2.11
CA ARG A 34 6.03 1.23 1.00
C ARG A 34 4.90 0.43 0.39
N VAL A 35 4.68 0.64 -0.90
CA VAL A 35 3.82 -0.20 -1.72
C VAL A 35 4.68 -1.24 -2.42
N ARG A 36 4.28 -2.51 -2.31
CA ARG A 36 4.92 -3.63 -3.02
C ARG A 36 3.89 -4.37 -3.83
N ILE A 37 4.15 -4.48 -5.12
CA ILE A 37 3.30 -5.22 -6.04
C ILE A 37 4.18 -6.26 -6.75
N ARG A 38 3.72 -7.50 -6.77
CA ARG A 38 4.32 -8.58 -7.55
C ARG A 38 3.24 -9.23 -8.40
N ARG A 39 3.46 -9.27 -9.71
CA ARG A 39 2.71 -10.11 -10.63
C ARG A 39 3.57 -11.33 -10.98
N ASP A 40 3.16 -12.47 -10.46
CA ASP A 40 3.75 -13.77 -10.77
C ASP A 40 2.91 -14.47 -11.86
N ILE A 41 3.34 -15.61 -12.42
CA ILE A 41 2.51 -16.38 -13.37
C ILE A 41 1.18 -16.78 -12.73
N SER A 42 1.23 -17.20 -11.46
CA SER A 42 0.06 -17.61 -10.68
C SER A 42 -0.51 -16.45 -9.86
N ALA A 43 -1.84 -16.39 -9.77
CA ALA A 43 -2.52 -15.45 -8.89
C ALA A 43 -2.21 -15.70 -7.41
N HIS A 44 -1.99 -16.97 -7.01
CA HIS A 44 -1.65 -17.33 -5.64
C HIS A 44 -0.29 -16.79 -5.16
N HIS A 45 0.63 -16.50 -6.10
CA HIS A 45 1.95 -15.94 -5.80
C HIS A 45 2.04 -14.44 -6.13
N SER A 46 0.94 -13.86 -6.59
CA SER A 46 0.82 -12.43 -6.86
C SER A 46 0.31 -11.72 -5.61
N PHE A 47 0.76 -10.49 -5.38
CA PHE A 47 0.29 -9.67 -4.26
C PHE A 47 0.41 -8.19 -4.59
N ALA A 48 -0.41 -7.38 -3.92
CA ALA A 48 -0.35 -5.93 -3.99
C ALA A 48 -0.65 -5.40 -2.59
N VAL A 49 0.39 -4.98 -1.87
CA VAL A 49 0.30 -4.59 -0.46
C VAL A 49 0.88 -3.20 -0.25
N SER A 50 0.34 -2.50 0.72
CA SER A 50 0.88 -1.26 1.28
C SER A 50 1.23 -1.48 2.74
N GLU A 51 2.41 -1.02 3.12
CA GLU A 51 2.94 -1.17 4.48
C GLU A 51 3.43 0.19 4.97
N VAL A 52 3.20 0.50 6.25
CA VAL A 52 3.72 1.71 6.89
C VAL A 52 4.94 1.36 7.74
N LEU A 53 5.98 2.20 7.70
CA LEU A 53 7.13 2.09 8.58
C LEU A 53 6.77 2.62 9.96
N THR A 54 6.85 1.76 10.97
CA THR A 54 6.59 2.14 12.36
C THR A 54 7.85 2.69 13.04
N GLU A 55 7.68 3.33 14.19
CA GLU A 55 8.78 3.82 15.04
C GLU A 55 9.75 2.70 15.47
N LYS A 56 9.27 1.45 15.52
CA LYS A 56 10.08 0.26 15.80
C LYS A 56 10.93 -0.18 14.59
N ARG A 57 10.93 0.60 13.50
CA ARG A 57 11.61 0.31 12.23
C ARG A 57 11.15 -1.00 11.58
N THR A 58 9.89 -1.36 11.78
CA THR A 58 9.25 -2.50 11.12
C THR A 58 8.20 -2.02 10.14
N TRP A 59 8.10 -2.71 9.00
CA TRP A 59 7.00 -2.52 8.05
C TRP A 59 5.78 -3.27 8.55
N THR A 60 4.69 -2.53 8.77
CA THR A 60 3.42 -3.09 9.23
C THR A 60 2.40 -2.96 8.11
N HIS A 61 1.69 -4.05 7.84
CA HIS A 61 0.62 -4.07 6.84
C HIS A 61 -0.40 -2.98 7.12
N LEU A 62 -0.76 -2.22 6.08
CA LEU A 62 -1.74 -1.14 6.15
C LEU A 62 -2.98 -1.46 5.33
N THR A 63 -2.80 -1.87 4.07
CA THR A 63 -3.89 -2.23 3.16
C THR A 63 -3.37 -3.08 2.00
N GLU A 64 -4.26 -3.75 1.28
CA GLU A 64 -3.94 -4.55 0.10
C GLU A 64 -5.03 -4.49 -0.96
N ASP A 65 -4.69 -4.95 -2.17
CA ASP A 65 -5.65 -5.21 -3.23
C ASP A 65 -5.56 -6.67 -3.66
N CYS A 66 -6.68 -7.39 -3.57
CA CYS A 66 -6.76 -8.81 -3.86
C CYS A 66 -6.29 -9.09 -5.30
N PRO A 67 -5.38 -10.06 -5.53
CA PRO A 67 -4.91 -10.41 -6.87
C PRO A 67 -6.03 -10.65 -7.88
N ALA A 68 -7.15 -11.24 -7.46
CA ALA A 68 -8.30 -11.49 -8.32
C ALA A 68 -8.86 -10.22 -8.99
N ASN A 69 -8.64 -9.04 -8.41
CA ASN A 69 -9.15 -7.77 -8.92
C ASN A 69 -8.35 -7.20 -10.09
N TRP A 70 -7.10 -7.63 -10.28
CA TRP A 70 -6.16 -6.96 -11.20
C TRP A 70 -5.31 -7.93 -12.03
N ILE A 71 -5.32 -9.23 -11.73
CA ILE A 71 -4.52 -10.23 -12.44
C ILE A 71 -4.88 -10.35 -13.94
N THR A 72 -6.16 -10.15 -14.28
CA THR A 72 -6.69 -10.26 -15.65
C THR A 72 -6.46 -8.99 -16.48
N THR A 73 -6.24 -7.86 -15.81
CA THR A 73 -5.98 -6.55 -16.45
C THR A 73 -4.50 -6.21 -16.50
N THR A 74 -3.64 -7.08 -15.95
CA THR A 74 -2.18 -6.98 -16.02
C THR A 74 -1.62 -8.09 -16.91
N PRO A 75 -0.73 -7.76 -17.87
CA PRO A 75 -0.10 -8.75 -18.72
C PRO A 75 0.61 -9.87 -17.93
N PRO A 76 0.68 -11.09 -18.47
CA PRO A 76 1.52 -12.12 -17.89
C PRO A 76 3.01 -11.72 -17.93
N PRO A 77 3.86 -12.28 -17.04
CA PRO A 77 5.28 -11.99 -17.03
C PRO A 77 5.95 -12.25 -18.38
N SER A 78 6.75 -11.28 -18.84
CA SER A 78 7.62 -11.42 -20.00
C SER A 78 8.83 -10.49 -19.88
N PRO A 79 9.94 -10.75 -20.60
CA PRO A 79 11.10 -9.86 -20.60
C PRO A 79 10.83 -8.45 -21.14
N ALA A 80 9.74 -8.26 -21.90
CA ALA A 80 9.37 -6.98 -22.49
C ALA A 80 8.46 -6.12 -21.58
N ILE A 81 8.11 -6.60 -20.38
CA ILE A 81 7.27 -5.85 -19.45
C ILE A 81 8.01 -4.60 -18.96
N ILE A 82 7.31 -3.47 -18.95
CA ILE A 82 7.74 -2.25 -18.25
C ILE A 82 6.90 -2.14 -16.98
N ALA A 83 7.43 -2.65 -15.87
CA ALA A 83 6.67 -2.81 -14.62
C ALA A 83 6.01 -1.52 -14.11
N PRO A 84 6.67 -0.34 -14.10
CA PRO A 84 6.04 0.91 -13.69
C PRO A 84 4.84 1.30 -14.55
N THR A 85 4.93 1.10 -15.87
CA THR A 85 3.83 1.41 -16.80
C THR A 85 2.61 0.54 -16.55
N VAL A 86 2.83 -0.74 -16.25
CA VAL A 86 1.75 -1.71 -16.05
C VAL A 86 1.14 -1.63 -14.64
N LEU A 87 1.99 -1.48 -13.62
CA LEU A 87 1.57 -1.52 -12.21
C LEU A 87 1.38 -0.14 -11.58
N GLY A 88 1.77 0.94 -12.26
CA GLY A 88 1.72 2.30 -11.74
C GLY A 88 0.33 2.71 -11.28
N GLY A 89 -0.70 2.40 -12.06
CA GLY A 89 -2.09 2.67 -11.68
C GLY A 89 -2.53 1.90 -10.41
N LEU A 90 -2.08 0.66 -10.24
CA LEU A 90 -2.36 -0.13 -9.04
C LEU A 90 -1.59 0.42 -7.82
N ALA A 91 -0.33 0.82 -8.02
CA ALA A 91 0.47 1.46 -6.98
C ALA A 91 -0.17 2.77 -6.50
N GLN A 92 -0.63 3.61 -7.43
CA GLN A 92 -1.30 4.87 -7.10
C GLN A 92 -2.59 4.65 -6.30
N ARG A 93 -3.39 3.63 -6.65
CA ARG A 93 -4.59 3.28 -5.87
C ARG A 93 -4.25 2.88 -4.43
N LEU A 94 -3.20 2.07 -4.23
CA LEU A 94 -2.77 1.68 -2.89
C LEU A 94 -2.22 2.87 -2.10
N ILE A 95 -1.49 3.79 -2.74
CA ILE A 95 -1.01 5.03 -2.10
C ILE A 95 -2.20 5.89 -1.66
N HIS A 96 -3.21 6.10 -2.51
CA HIS A 96 -4.40 6.86 -2.14
C HIS A 96 -5.17 6.22 -0.98
N ARG A 97 -5.42 4.90 -1.01
CA ARG A 97 -6.04 4.20 0.12
C ARG A 97 -5.23 4.31 1.41
N SER A 98 -3.91 4.25 1.30
CA SER A 98 -3.01 4.44 2.44
C SER A 98 -3.16 5.83 3.03
N ALA A 99 -3.27 6.85 2.18
CA ALA A 99 -3.49 8.21 2.63
C ALA A 99 -4.85 8.41 3.31
N GLU A 100 -5.91 7.79 2.80
CA GLU A 100 -7.23 7.79 3.43
C GLU A 100 -7.16 7.20 4.85
N ILE A 101 -6.53 6.03 5.01
CA ILE A 101 -6.36 5.38 6.32
C ILE A 101 -5.52 6.22 7.27
N LEU A 102 -4.42 6.79 6.79
CA LEU A 102 -3.49 7.56 7.63
C LEU A 102 -3.98 8.98 7.96
N THR A 103 -5.02 9.47 7.29
CA THR A 103 -5.66 10.77 7.55
C THR A 103 -6.73 10.68 8.63
N VAL A 104 -7.33 9.50 8.84
CA VAL A 104 -8.24 9.27 9.98
C VAL A 104 -7.37 9.24 11.25
N PRO A 105 -7.59 10.15 12.22
CA PRO A 105 -6.96 10.01 13.54
C PRO A 105 -7.31 8.62 14.07
N PRO A 106 -6.38 7.89 14.72
CA PRO A 106 -6.79 6.67 15.41
C PRO A 106 -7.96 7.06 16.32
N ASP A 107 -9.10 6.40 16.18
CA ASP A 107 -10.23 6.63 17.07
C ASP A 107 -9.66 6.55 18.49
N ASN A 108 -9.69 7.69 19.19
CA ASN A 108 -9.48 7.70 20.62
C ASN A 108 -10.60 6.82 21.16
N ASP A 109 -10.26 5.56 21.46
CA ASP A 109 -11.02 4.68 22.31
C ASP A 109 -11.30 5.46 23.60
N GLN A 110 -12.45 6.14 23.62
CA GLN A 110 -12.94 6.89 24.76
C GLN A 110 -12.98 5.91 25.93
N PRO A 111 -12.36 6.22 27.08
CA PRO A 111 -12.67 5.47 28.29
C PRO A 111 -14.18 5.60 28.52
N PRO A 112 -14.90 4.54 28.98
CA PRO A 112 -16.30 4.69 29.33
C PRO A 112 -16.39 5.83 30.34
N THR A 113 -17.09 6.90 29.94
CA THR A 113 -17.37 8.05 30.80
C THR A 113 -17.86 7.52 32.13
N ALA A 114 -17.06 7.74 33.17
CA ALA A 114 -17.46 7.56 34.54
C ALA A 114 -18.77 8.32 34.74
N ARG A 115 -19.90 7.59 34.79
CA ARG A 115 -21.09 8.10 35.45
C ARG A 115 -20.83 7.98 36.94
N GLN A 116 -20.19 9.00 37.51
CA GLN A 116 -20.40 9.34 38.90
C GLN A 116 -21.76 10.02 39.05
N SER A 117 -22.51 9.55 40.05
CA SER A 117 -23.28 10.33 41.02
C SER A 117 -24.81 10.25 41.03
N HIS A 118 -25.27 10.00 42.27
CA HIS A 118 -26.57 10.22 42.93
C HIS A 118 -27.63 9.13 42.68
N HIS A 119 -28.28 8.53 43.69
CA HIS A 119 -28.54 8.91 45.08
C HIS A 119 -28.88 7.67 45.93
#